data_AF-H9FLY8-F1
#
_entry.id   AF-H9FLY8-F1
#
_cell.length_a   1.000
_cell.length_b   1.000
_cell.length_c   1.000
_cell.angle_alpha   90.00
_cell.angle_beta   90.00
_cell.angle_gamma   90.00
#
_symmetry.space_group_name_H-M   'P 1'
#
loop_
_entity.id
_entity.type
_entity.pdbx_description
1 polymer ?
#
loop_
_entity_poly.entity_id
_entity_poly.type
_entity_poly.pdbx_seq_one_letter_code
_entity_poly.pdbx_strand_id
1 'polypeptide(L)' 'ARVDFHNNLVGVKVIKAGVETTCKCHGVSGSCTVRTCWRQLAPFHEVGKHLKHKYETALKVGSTTNEAAGEAG' A
#
# COMPACT_ATOMS: atom_id res chain seq x y z
N ALA A 1 -5.10 18.50 -2.16
CA ALA A 1 -3.68 18.44 -2.57
C ALA A 1 -2.78 17.77 -1.51
N ARG A 2 -2.50 18.38 -0.34
CA ARG A 2 -1.56 17.82 0.65
C ARG A 2 -1.99 16.45 1.21
N VAL A 3 -3.28 16.31 1.51
CA VAL A 3 -3.86 15.05 2.03
C VAL A 3 -3.87 13.97 0.95
N ASP A 4 -4.24 14.31 -0.29
CA ASP A 4 -4.26 13.34 -1.40
C ASP A 4 -2.87 12.79 -1.70
N PHE A 5 -1.87 13.68 -1.74
CA PHE A 5 -0.47 13.28 -1.91
C PHE A 5 0.01 12.38 -0.76
N HIS A 6 -0.33 12.72 0.49
CA HIS A 6 -0.03 11.87 1.64
C HIS A 6 -0.66 10.47 1.50
N ASN A 7 -1.95 10.42 1.17
CA ASN A 7 -2.69 9.16 1.03
C ASN A 7 -2.13 8.28 -0.10
N ASN A 8 -1.72 8.88 -1.22
CA ASN A 8 -1.06 8.17 -2.30
C ASN A 8 0.28 7.57 -1.86
N LEU A 9 1.09 8.33 -1.11
CA LEU A 9 2.36 7.82 -0.56
C LEU A 9 2.15 6.72 0.47
N VAL A 10 1.10 6.80 1.29
CA VAL A 10 0.72 5.73 2.22
C VAL A 10 0.38 4.45 1.44
N GLY A 11 -0.40 4.56 0.37
CA GLY A 11 -0.73 3.42 -0.51
C GLY A 11 0.52 2.73 -1.06
N VAL A 12 1.45 3.51 -1.63
CA VAL A 12 2.72 2.99 -2.15
C VAL A 12 3.55 2.32 -1.05
N LYS A 13 3.58 2.89 0.17
CA LYS A 13 4.30 2.30 1.31
C LYS A 13 3.72 0.95 1.72
N VAL A 14 2.38 0.83 1.77
CA VAL A 14 1.72 -0.45 2.11
C VAL A 14 2.08 -1.54 1.10
N ILE A 15 2.02 -1.23 -0.21
CA ILE A 15 2.39 -2.17 -1.26
C ILE A 15 3.87 -2.59 -1.12
N LYS A 16 4.78 -1.63 -0.93
CA LYS A 16 6.22 -1.91 -0.79
C LYS A 16 6.55 -2.76 0.44
N ALA A 17 5.84 -2.54 1.55
CA ALA A 17 6.03 -3.30 2.78
C ALA A 17 5.53 -4.74 2.66
N GLY A 18 4.52 -5.00 1.82
CA GLY A 18 3.98 -6.33 1.54
C GLY A 18 4.72 -7.12 0.46
N VAL A 19 5.86 -6.64 -0.04
CA VAL A 19 6.65 -7.40 -1.03
C VAL A 19 7.35 -8.56 -0.35
N GLU A 20 7.08 -9.77 -0.82
CA GLU A 20 7.70 -11.00 -0.34
C GLU A 20 8.60 -11.65 -1.40
N THR A 21 9.45 -12.59 -0.98
CA THR A 21 10.24 -13.41 -1.90
C THR A 21 9.58 -14.77 -2.02
N THR A 22 9.15 -15.11 -3.22
CA THR A 22 8.55 -16.41 -3.55
C THR A 22 9.58 -17.25 -4.27
N CYS A 23 9.66 -18.54 -3.93
CA CYS A 23 10.57 -19.48 -4.56
C CYS A 23 9.82 -20.68 -5.11
N LYS A 24 10.23 -21.15 -6.29
CA LYS A 24 9.81 -22.43 -6.86
C LYS A 24 10.97 -23.41 -6.86
N CYS A 25 10.75 -24.59 -6.29
CA CYS A 25 11.72 -25.67 -6.27
C CYS A 25 11.75 -26.45 -7.57
N HIS A 26 12.94 -26.88 -7.96
CA HIS A 26 13.23 -27.67 -9.14
C HIS A 26 14.15 -28.83 -8.73
N GLY A 27 13.66 -30.05 -8.82
CA GLY A 27 14.43 -31.24 -8.47
C GLY A 27 13.60 -32.51 -8.65
N VAL A 28 14.29 -33.64 -8.82
CA VAL A 28 13.65 -34.95 -8.97
C VAL A 28 12.80 -35.23 -7.73
N SER A 29 11.59 -35.74 -7.95
CA SER A 29 10.62 -36.05 -6.88
C SER A 29 10.24 -34.86 -5.98
N GLY A 30 10.34 -33.61 -6.49
CA GLY A 30 9.98 -32.41 -5.72
C GLY A 30 11.06 -31.91 -4.77
N SER A 31 12.30 -32.39 -4.89
CA SER A 31 13.43 -31.84 -4.13
C SER A 31 13.70 -30.36 -4.49
N CYS A 32 14.21 -29.61 -3.51
CA CYS A 32 14.52 -28.18 -3.63
C CYS A 32 16.03 -27.90 -3.80
N THR A 33 16.78 -28.86 -4.35
CA THR A 33 18.23 -28.72 -4.56
C THR A 33 18.56 -27.58 -5.51
N VAL A 34 17.71 -27.34 -6.51
CA VAL A 34 17.70 -26.10 -7.30
C VAL A 34 16.39 -25.37 -7.02
N ARG A 35 16.43 -24.05 -6.91
CA ARG A 35 15.23 -23.23 -6.81
C ARG A 35 15.41 -21.90 -7.51
N THR A 36 14.33 -21.40 -8.09
CA THR A 36 14.25 -20.06 -8.66
C THR A 36 13.41 -19.20 -7.74
N CYS A 37 13.90 -18.02 -7.36
CA CYS A 37 13.17 -17.09 -6.50
C CYS A 37 12.97 -15.74 -7.20
N TRP A 38 11.87 -15.07 -6.91
CA TRP A 38 11.57 -13.73 -7.38
C TRP A 38 10.84 -12.92 -6.30
N ARG A 39 10.91 -11.60 -6.39
CA ARG A 39 10.09 -10.72 -5.55
C ARG A 39 8.68 -10.64 -6.12
N GLN A 40 7.69 -10.81 -5.27
CA GLN A 40 6.29 -10.77 -5.65
C GLN A 40 5.53 -9.84 -4.71
N LEU A 41 4.51 -9.17 -5.23
CA LEU A 41 3.57 -8.42 -4.40
C LEU A 41 2.67 -9.37 -3.62
N ALA A 42 2.33 -9.02 -2.38
CA ALA A 42 1.28 -9.70 -1.65
C ALA A 42 -0.03 -9.73 -2.46
N PRO A 43 -0.88 -10.76 -2.26
CA PRO A 43 -2.22 -10.79 -2.81
C PRO A 43 -2.98 -9.50 -2.51
N PHE A 44 -3.71 -8.98 -3.49
CA PHE A 44 -4.33 -7.67 -3.37
C PHE A 44 -5.35 -7.55 -2.21
N HIS A 45 -6.00 -8.66 -1.83
CA HIS A 45 -6.93 -8.68 -0.70
C HIS A 45 -6.23 -8.37 0.63
N GLU A 46 -4.99 -8.82 0.84
CA GLU A 46 -4.20 -8.48 2.03
C GLU A 46 -3.82 -6.99 2.02
N VAL A 47 -3.39 -6.46 0.87
CA VAL A 47 -3.14 -5.02 0.70
C VAL A 47 -4.40 -4.20 1.03
N GLY A 48 -5.55 -4.63 0.51
CA GLY A 48 -6.85 -4.01 0.77
C GLY A 48 -7.23 -4.03 2.26
N LYS A 49 -7.01 -5.16 2.95
CA LYS A 49 -7.23 -5.29 4.40
C LYS A 49 -6.37 -4.31 5.19
N HIS A 50 -5.09 -4.17 4.85
CA HIS A 50 -4.19 -3.20 5.48
C HIS A 50 -4.62 -1.76 5.24
N LEU A 51 -5.02 -1.41 4.01
CA LEU A 51 -5.52 -0.07 3.68
C LEU A 51 -6.84 0.23 4.39
N LYS A 52 -7.75 -0.75 4.48
CA LYS A 52 -9.01 -0.62 5.21
C LYS A 52 -8.78 -0.33 6.70
N HIS A 53 -7.87 -1.06 7.34
CA HIS A 53 -7.54 -0.79 8.74
C HIS A 53 -6.96 0.63 8.94
N LYS A 54 -6.12 1.11 8.00
CA LYS A 54 -5.61 2.49 8.03
C LYS A 54 -6.70 3.53 7.82
N TYR A 55 -7.69 3.23 6.99
CA TYR A 55 -8.86 4.08 6.77
C TYR A 55 -9.73 4.18 8.04
N GLU A 56 -10.03 3.05 8.68
CA GLU A 56 -10.83 3.00 9.91
C GLU A 56 -10.17 3.72 11.09
N THR A 57 -8.84 3.81 11.09
CA THR A 57 -8.03 4.49 12.11
C THR A 57 -7.50 5.86 11.67
N ALA A 58 -7.98 6.37 10.52
CA ALA A 58 -7.48 7.62 9.94
C ALA A 58 -7.86 8.83 10.79
N LEU A 59 -6.98 9.83 10.83
CA LEU A 59 -7.24 11.10 11.48
C LEU A 59 -7.99 12.04 10.54
N LYS A 60 -9.13 12.57 10.99
CA LYS A 60 -9.81 13.66 10.30
C LYS A 60 -9.01 14.94 10.48
N VAL A 61 -8.57 15.53 9.37
CA VAL A 61 -7.87 16.82 9.36
C VAL A 61 -8.81 17.91 8.86
N GLY A 62 -8.96 18.99 9.62
CA GLY A 62 -9.67 20.19 9.18
C GLY A 62 -8.74 21.09 8.37
N SER A 63 -9.26 21.81 7.37
CA SER A 63 -8.55 22.95 6.78
C SER A 63 -8.75 24.16 7.69
N THR A 64 -7.68 24.79 8.16
CA THR A 64 -7.78 26.02 8.97
C THR A 64 -8.03 27.28 8.13
N THR A 65 -8.18 27.16 6.82
CA THR A 65 -8.53 28.29 5.95
C THR A 65 -10.06 28.38 5.80
N ASN A 66 -10.71 28.97 6.79
CA ASN A 66 -12.02 29.62 6.59
C ASN A 66 -11.80 31.05 6.02
N GLU A 67 -10.86 31.23 5.08
CA GLU A 67 -10.90 32.42 4.24
C GLU A 67 -11.88 32.13 3.11
N ALA A 68 -13.14 32.50 3.34
CA ALA A 68 -14.09 32.66 2.26
C ALA A 68 -13.55 33.77 1.35
N ALA A 69 -12.81 33.40 0.30
CA ALA A 69 -12.53 34.28 -0.83
C ALA A 69 -13.83 34.45 -1.64
N GLY A 70 -14.83 35.08 -1.02
CA GLY A 70 -15.95 35.65 -1.74
C GLY A 70 -15.49 37.00 -2.26
N GLU A 71 -15.04 37.05 -3.51
CA GLU A 71 -15.05 38.30 -4.26
C GLU A 71 -16.51 38.75 -4.36
N ALA A 72 -16.86 39.76 -3.57
CA ALA A 72 -18.08 40.52 -3.78
C ALA A 72 -17.82 41.44 -4.99
N GLY A 73 -18.33 41.03 -6.14
CA GLY A 73 -18.55 41.92 -7.29
C GLY A 73 -19.73 42.86 -7.05
#